data_AF-A0A7J9K3E7-F1
#
_entry.id   AF-A0A7J9K3E7-F1
#
_cell.length_a   1.000
_cell.length_b   1.000
_cell.length_c   1.000
_cell.angle_alpha   90.00
_cell.angle_beta   90.00
_cell.angle_gamma   90.00
#
_symmetry.space_group_name_H-M   'P 1'
#
loop_
_entity.id
_entity.type
_entity.pdbx_description
1 polymer ?
#
loop_
_entity_poly.entity_id
_entity_poly.type
_entity_poly.pdbx_seq_one_letter_code
_entity_poly.pdbx_strand_id
1 'polypeptide(L)'
;MLHTVGSSCSGVVVRDSHGQVLGACTGLHQHVSSAFAIETLAFITNVDFARDLGLSRVAFEGDSLHVVRKLCNPNEDRSEIRALINEGKQRLLTGFAAVEIRHCYREQNSIAHQLASLGVSLSFGSILGRG
;
A
#
# COMPACT_ATOMS: atom_id res chain seq x y z
N MET A 1 17.71 25.76 11.22
CA MET A 1 17.97 24.42 10.66
C MET A 1 16.67 23.96 10.02
N LEU A 2 16.56 24.01 8.69
CA LEU A 2 15.37 23.51 7.99
C LEU A 2 15.42 21.98 8.05
N HIS A 3 14.52 21.36 8.82
CA HIS A 3 14.30 19.93 8.71
C HIS A 3 13.58 19.68 7.39
N THR A 4 14.29 19.16 6.39
CA THR A 4 13.64 18.55 5.22
C THR A 4 12.92 17.30 5.70
N VAL A 5 11.64 17.42 6.01
CA VAL A 5 10.84 16.28 6.45
C VAL A 5 10.61 15.40 5.21
N GLY A 6 11.26 14.24 5.16
CA GLY A 6 11.04 13.26 4.10
C GLY A 6 9.57 12.81 4.09
N SER A 7 8.89 13.02 2.96
CA SER A 7 7.54 12.53 2.72
C SER A 7 7.62 11.39 1.70
N SER A 8 6.99 10.26 2.01
CA SER A 8 6.88 9.13 1.08
C SER A 8 5.40 8.89 0.76
N CYS A 9 5.11 8.33 -0.40
CA CYS A 9 3.74 8.01 -0.79
C CYS A 9 3.67 6.58 -1.30
N SER A 10 2.55 5.92 -1.05
CA SER A 10 2.18 4.65 -1.69
C SER A 10 1.09 4.89 -2.72
N GLY A 11 1.10 4.13 -3.80
CA GLY A 11 0.02 4.11 -4.78
C GLY A 11 -0.65 2.74 -4.77
N VAL A 12 -1.97 2.72 -4.93
CA VAL A 12 -2.78 1.51 -5.06
C VAL A 12 -3.59 1.61 -6.33
N VAL A 13 -3.65 0.51 -7.07
CA VAL A 13 -4.48 0.36 -8.26
C VAL A 13 -5.28 -0.92 -8.11
N VAL A 14 -6.59 -0.81 -8.26
CA VAL A 14 -7.52 -1.94 -8.22
C VAL A 14 -7.99 -2.21 -9.64
N ARG A 15 -7.95 -3.49 -10.04
CA ARG A 15 -8.37 -3.94 -11.37
C ARG A 15 -9.38 -5.08 -11.28
N ASP A 16 -10.25 -5.18 -12.27
CA ASP A 16 -11.12 -6.34 -12.45
C ASP A 16 -10.36 -7.54 -13.06
N SER A 17 -11.04 -8.67 -13.26
CA SER A 17 -10.46 -9.87 -13.87
C SER A 17 -10.07 -9.72 -15.34
N HIS A 18 -10.52 -8.66 -16.02
CA HIS A 18 -10.14 -8.32 -17.39
C HIS A 18 -8.96 -7.32 -17.42
N GLY A 19 -8.45 -6.91 -16.25
CA GLY A 19 -7.37 -5.93 -16.13
C GLY A 19 -7.83 -4.48 -16.22
N GLN A 20 -9.15 -4.21 -16.25
CA GLN A 20 -9.68 -2.85 -16.27
C GLN A 20 -9.56 -2.22 -14.89
N VAL A 21 -9.14 -0.95 -14.83
CA VAL A 21 -8.99 -0.23 -13.57
C VAL A 21 -10.37 0.12 -13.00
N LEU A 22 -10.64 -0.36 -11.78
CA LEU A 22 -11.86 -0.06 -11.03
C LEU A 22 -11.68 1.15 -10.11
N GLY A 23 -10.44 1.42 -9.69
CA GLY A 23 -10.12 2.53 -8.82
C GLY A 23 -8.62 2.62 -8.57
N ALA A 24 -8.19 3.79 -8.10
CA ALA A 24 -6.82 4.04 -7.71
C ALA A 24 -6.78 5.07 -6.58
N CYS A 25 -5.82 4.92 -5.66
CA CYS A 25 -5.63 5.87 -4.56
C CYS A 25 -4.16 6.03 -4.19
N THR A 26 -3.86 7.12 -3.49
CA THR A 26 -2.54 7.40 -2.91
C THR A 26 -2.64 7.48 -1.40
N GLY A 27 -1.61 6.99 -0.71
CA GLY A 27 -1.44 7.15 0.74
C GLY A 27 -0.20 7.98 1.02
N LEU A 28 -0.35 9.15 1.63
CA LEU A 28 0.79 9.98 2.04
C LEU A 28 1.28 9.54 3.43
N HIS A 29 2.56 9.24 3.53
CA HIS A 29 3.21 8.76 4.74
C HIS A 29 4.29 9.75 5.16
N GLN A 30 3.99 10.52 6.21
CA GLN A 30 4.93 11.47 6.79
C GLN A 30 5.83 10.79 7.82
N HIS A 31 7.12 11.15 7.85
CA HIS A 31 8.09 10.65 8.83
C HIS A 31 8.39 9.14 8.75
N VAL A 32 7.95 8.46 7.69
CA VAL A 32 8.28 7.05 7.45
C VAL A 32 9.29 6.96 6.31
N SER A 33 10.53 6.59 6.65
CA SER A 33 11.62 6.42 5.68
C SER A 33 11.91 4.95 5.34
N SER A 34 11.40 4.01 6.13
CA SER A 34 11.58 2.59 5.88
C SER A 34 10.70 2.14 4.73
N ALA A 35 11.32 1.75 3.61
CA ALA A 35 10.60 1.14 2.48
C ALA A 35 9.75 -0.06 2.95
N PHE A 36 10.25 -0.84 3.90
CA PHE A 36 9.50 -1.97 4.45
C PHE A 36 8.21 -1.54 5.17
N ALA A 37 8.27 -0.43 5.93
CA ALA A 37 7.10 0.16 6.56
C ALA A 37 6.13 0.76 5.52
N ILE A 38 6.64 1.50 4.53
CA ILE A 38 5.83 2.11 3.45
C ILE A 38 5.07 1.04 2.67
N GLU A 39 5.74 -0.05 2.27
CA GLU A 39 5.09 -1.14 1.53
C GLU A 39 4.04 -1.86 2.37
N THR A 40 4.25 -1.97 3.69
CA THR A 40 3.23 -2.54 4.59
C THR A 40 2.04 -1.61 4.78
N LEU A 41 2.27 -0.30 4.86
CA LEU A 41 1.21 0.72 4.90
C LEU A 41 0.44 0.81 3.58
N ALA A 42 1.13 0.63 2.45
CA ALA A 42 0.53 0.52 1.13
C ALA A 42 -0.43 -0.66 1.07
N PHE A 43 0.01 -1.82 1.58
CA PHE A 43 -0.84 -3.01 1.69
C PHE A 43 -2.08 -2.75 2.54
N ILE A 44 -1.91 -2.18 3.73
CA ILE A 44 -3.03 -1.81 4.62
C ILE A 44 -4.03 -0.90 3.90
N THR A 45 -3.53 0.15 3.24
CA THR A 45 -4.34 1.09 2.46
C THR A 45 -5.11 0.37 1.36
N ASN A 46 -4.46 -0.59 0.69
CA ASN A 46 -5.08 -1.38 -0.38
C ASN A 46 -6.23 -2.25 0.15
N VAL A 47 -6.06 -2.87 1.32
CA VAL A 47 -7.10 -3.69 1.94
C VAL A 47 -8.32 -2.85 2.30
N ASP A 48 -8.12 -1.68 2.91
CA ASP A 48 -9.22 -0.78 3.26
C ASP A 48 -9.91 -0.25 1.99
N PHE A 49 -9.14 0.14 0.98
CA PHE A 49 -9.68 0.63 -0.29
C PHE A 49 -10.50 -0.44 -1.05
N ALA A 50 -10.04 -1.69 -1.06
CA ALA A 50 -10.80 -2.79 -1.65
C ALA A 50 -12.13 -3.03 -0.92
N ARG A 51 -12.16 -2.83 0.40
CA ARG A 51 -13.38 -2.92 1.21
C ARG A 51 -14.34 -1.77 0.90
N ASP A 52 -13.82 -0.55 0.77
CA ASP A 52 -14.63 0.63 0.40
C ASP A 52 -15.26 0.49 -0.99
N LEU A 53 -14.58 -0.21 -1.91
CA LEU A 53 -15.12 -0.58 -3.23
C LEU A 53 -16.11 -1.75 -3.19
N GLY A 54 -16.37 -2.35 -2.02
CA GLY A 54 -17.31 -3.46 -1.88
C GLY A 54 -16.83 -4.78 -2.48
N LEU A 55 -15.52 -4.94 -2.67
CA LEU A 55 -14.96 -6.17 -3.26
C LEU A 55 -14.96 -7.31 -2.24
N SER A 56 -15.47 -8.47 -2.64
CA SER A 56 -15.55 -9.66 -1.78
C SER A 56 -14.50 -10.72 -2.07
N ARG A 57 -13.94 -10.76 -3.28
CA ARG A 57 -12.91 -11.72 -3.70
C ARG A 57 -11.74 -10.95 -4.30
N VAL A 58 -10.59 -10.94 -3.62
CA VAL A 58 -9.48 -10.03 -3.96
C VAL A 58 -8.15 -10.77 -3.97
N ALA A 59 -7.32 -10.48 -4.97
CA ALA A 59 -5.90 -10.81 -4.97
C ALA A 59 -5.10 -9.51 -4.74
N PHE A 60 -4.42 -9.43 -3.61
CA PHE A 60 -3.54 -8.31 -3.28
C PHE A 60 -2.13 -8.60 -3.81
N GLU A 61 -1.66 -7.74 -4.70
CA GLU A 61 -0.35 -7.87 -5.33
C GLU A 61 0.58 -6.74 -4.85
N GLY A 62 1.84 -7.09 -4.57
CA GLY A 62 2.89 -6.11 -4.22
C GLY A 62 4.27 -6.59 -4.64
N ASP A 63 5.19 -5.66 -4.86
CA ASP A 63 6.56 -5.93 -5.31
C ASP A 63 7.56 -6.17 -4.16
N SER A 64 7.13 -5.98 -2.91
CA SER A 64 7.92 -6.35 -1.75
C SER A 64 7.70 -7.80 -1.33
N LEU A 65 8.55 -8.69 -1.84
CA LEU A 65 8.55 -10.11 -1.46
C LEU A 65 8.65 -10.31 0.07
N HIS A 66 9.37 -9.43 0.75
CA HIS A 66 9.50 -9.46 2.22
C HIS A 66 8.16 -9.21 2.91
N VAL A 67 7.42 -8.18 2.50
CA VAL A 67 6.07 -7.90 3.04
C VAL A 67 5.12 -9.05 2.77
N VAL A 68 5.06 -9.52 1.52
CA VAL A 68 4.21 -10.66 1.13
C VAL A 68 4.49 -11.88 2.01
N ARG A 69 5.77 -12.27 2.16
CA ARG A 69 6.16 -13.40 3.00
C ARG A 69 5.74 -13.22 4.45
N LYS A 70 5.87 -12.02 5.01
CA LYS A 70 5.52 -11.74 6.41
C LYS A 70 4.02 -11.78 6.65
N LEU A 71 3.22 -11.26 5.71
CA LEU A 71 1.77 -11.30 5.76
C LEU A 71 1.24 -12.74 5.65
N CYS A 72 1.85 -13.57 4.80
CA CYS A 72 1.46 -14.98 4.63
C CYS A 72 1.99 -15.91 5.73
N ASN A 73 2.93 -15.47 6.57
CA ASN A 73 3.50 -16.31 7.62
C ASN A 73 2.56 -16.38 8.84
N PRO A 74 2.12 -17.56 9.30
CA PRO A 74 1.23 -17.67 10.46
C PRO A 74 1.92 -17.35 11.80
N ASN A 75 3.25 -17.36 11.84
CA ASN A 75 4.00 -17.09 13.06
C ASN A 75 4.01 -15.60 13.41
N GLU A 76 4.26 -15.32 14.69
CA GLU A 76 4.45 -13.96 15.20
C GLU A 76 5.60 -13.26 14.48
N ASP A 77 5.35 -12.02 14.05
CA ASP A 77 6.40 -11.20 13.46
C ASP A 77 7.31 -10.58 14.52
N ARG A 78 8.62 -10.73 14.33
CA ARG A 78 9.66 -10.19 15.23
C ARG A 78 10.41 -8.99 14.65
N SER A 79 9.92 -8.42 13.55
CA SER A 79 10.55 -7.24 12.95
C SER A 79 10.22 -5.97 13.73
N GLU A 80 10.91 -4.88 13.41
CA GLU A 80 10.63 -3.54 13.93
C GLU A 80 9.23 -3.05 13.55
N ILE A 81 8.66 -3.54 12.45
CA ILE A 81 7.32 -3.17 11.96
C ILE A 81 6.23 -4.20 12.31
N ARG A 82 6.47 -5.08 13.30
CA ARG A 82 5.52 -6.16 13.66
C ARG A 82 4.09 -5.68 13.85
N ALA A 83 3.91 -4.47 14.39
CA ALA A 83 2.61 -3.86 14.61
C ALA A 83 1.87 -3.67 13.28
N LEU A 84 2.55 -3.15 12.25
CA LEU A 84 1.99 -2.98 10.91
C LEU A 84 1.68 -4.31 10.24
N ILE A 85 2.56 -5.32 10.39
CA ILE A 85 2.31 -6.66 9.83
C ILE A 85 1.09 -7.31 10.49
N ASN A 86 0.99 -7.25 11.82
CA ASN A 86 -0.14 -7.80 12.56
C ASN A 86 -1.44 -7.10 12.17
N GLU A 87 -1.40 -5.78 12.07
CA GLU A 87 -2.53 -4.97 11.63
C GLU A 87 -2.98 -5.33 10.21
N GLY A 88 -2.04 -5.49 9.27
CA GLY A 88 -2.33 -5.97 7.92
C GLY A 88 -2.99 -7.34 7.93
N LYS A 89 -2.50 -8.28 8.75
CA LYS A 89 -3.13 -9.60 8.92
C LYS A 89 -4.54 -9.51 9.48
N GLN A 90 -4.76 -8.70 10.51
CA GLN A 90 -6.09 -8.54 11.11
C GLN A 90 -7.11 -8.00 10.11
N ARG A 91 -6.74 -7.01 9.28
CA ARG A 91 -7.62 -6.46 8.25
C ARG A 91 -8.08 -7.51 7.23
N LEU A 92 -7.26 -8.52 6.93
CA LEU A 92 -7.61 -9.57 5.98
C LEU A 92 -8.64 -10.57 6.52
N LEU A 93 -8.78 -10.67 7.84
CA LEU A 93 -9.69 -11.63 8.49
C LEU A 93 -11.16 -11.22 8.37
N THR A 94 -11.46 -10.01 7.89
CA THR A 94 -12.83 -9.47 7.87
C THR A 94 -13.15 -8.79 6.54
N GLY A 95 -14.39 -8.95 6.08
CA GLY A 95 -14.93 -8.24 4.92
C GLY A 95 -14.69 -8.90 3.55
N PHE A 96 -13.99 -10.04 3.49
CA PHE A 96 -13.73 -10.76 2.24
C PHE A 96 -14.19 -12.21 2.32
N ALA A 97 -14.74 -12.71 1.21
CA ALA A 97 -15.07 -14.13 1.02
C ALA A 97 -13.86 -14.94 0.57
N ALA A 98 -12.95 -14.33 -0.18
CA ALA A 98 -11.70 -14.94 -0.60
C ALA A 98 -10.60 -13.90 -0.75
N VAL A 99 -9.42 -14.22 -0.22
CA VAL A 99 -8.24 -13.35 -0.26
C VAL A 99 -7.05 -14.17 -0.70
N GLU A 100 -6.26 -13.59 -1.60
CA GLU A 100 -4.93 -14.08 -1.93
C GLU A 100 -3.92 -12.95 -1.86
N ILE A 101 -2.69 -13.25 -1.44
CA ILE A 101 -1.59 -12.29 -1.43
C ILE A 101 -0.49 -12.85 -2.31
N ARG A 102 -0.08 -12.09 -3.32
CA ARG A 102 0.92 -12.50 -4.30
C ARG A 102 2.02 -11.45 -4.42
N HIS A 103 3.20 -11.94 -4.73
CA HIS A 103 4.29 -11.09 -5.18
C HIS A 103 4.16 -10.86 -6.68
N CYS A 104 4.27 -9.61 -7.12
CA CYS A 104 4.38 -9.24 -8.54
C CYS A 104 5.71 -8.51 -8.78
N TYR A 105 6.23 -8.55 -10.01
CA TYR A 105 7.44 -7.80 -10.31
C TYR A 105 7.13 -6.30 -10.45
N ARG A 106 8.12 -5.44 -10.16
CA ARG A 106 7.95 -3.99 -10.14
C ARG A 106 7.47 -3.42 -11.48
N GLU A 107 7.84 -4.06 -12.59
CA GLU A 107 7.38 -3.70 -13.94
C GLU A 107 5.86 -3.85 -14.07
N GLN A 108 5.29 -4.89 -13.46
CA GLN A 108 3.85 -5.15 -13.40
C GLN A 108 3.14 -4.20 -12.41
N ASN A 109 3.87 -3.69 -11.43
CA ASN A 109 3.41 -2.70 -10.44
C ASN A 109 3.71 -1.24 -10.84
N SER A 110 4.14 -0.99 -12.08
CA SER A 110 4.62 0.32 -12.54
C SER A 110 3.58 1.43 -12.40
N ILE A 111 2.30 1.15 -12.63
CA ILE A 111 1.22 2.14 -12.50
C ILE A 111 1.05 2.59 -11.05
N ALA A 112 1.08 1.67 -10.09
CA ALA A 112 1.00 2.00 -8.67
C ALA A 112 2.21 2.84 -8.23
N HIS A 113 3.40 2.52 -8.75
CA HIS A 113 4.61 3.28 -8.49
C HIS A 113 4.56 4.71 -9.06
N GLN A 114 4.07 4.88 -10.29
CA GLN A 114 3.87 6.22 -10.88
C GLN A 114 2.85 7.03 -10.09
N LEU A 115 1.76 6.39 -9.64
CA LEU A 115 0.74 7.02 -8.82
C LEU A 115 1.31 7.50 -7.47
N ALA A 116 2.16 6.71 -6.82
CA ALA A 116 2.90 7.12 -5.64
C ALA A 116 3.77 8.37 -5.90
N SER A 117 4.53 8.37 -7.00
CA SER A 117 5.40 9.49 -7.37
C SER A 117 4.61 10.80 -7.62
N LEU A 118 3.44 10.68 -8.25
CA LEU A 118 2.51 11.80 -8.43
C LEU A 118 1.97 12.31 -7.09
N GLY A 119 1.58 11.40 -6.18
CA GLY A 119 1.07 11.76 -4.85
C GLY A 119 2.07 12.59 -4.03
N VAL A 120 3.36 12.20 -4.05
CA VAL A 120 4.42 13.00 -3.42
C VAL A 120 4.49 14.39 -4.05
N SER A 121 4.49 14.47 -5.37
CA SER A 121 4.62 15.73 -6.11
C SER A 121 3.48 16.71 -5.83
N LEU A 122 2.23 16.23 -5.76
CA LEU A 122 1.06 17.04 -5.43
C LEU A 122 1.07 17.52 -3.97
N SER A 123 1.61 16.72 -3.05
CA SER A 123 1.80 17.13 -1.65
C SER A 123 2.80 18.29 -1.52
N PHE A 124 3.78 18.40 -2.43
CA PHE A 124 4.69 19.55 -2.45
C PHE A 124 4.08 20.76 -3.16
N GLY A 125 3.32 20.56 -4.24
CA GLY A 125 2.66 21.64 -4.99
C GLY A 125 1.54 22.36 -4.21
N SER A 126 0.83 21.66 -3.34
CA SER A 126 -0.22 22.25 -2.48
C SER A 126 0.31 23.16 -1.36
N ILE A 127 1.60 23.05 -1.03
CA ILE A 127 2.27 23.92 -0.03
C ILE A 127 2.68 25.27 -0.66
N LEU A 128 2.83 25.34 -1.99
CA LEU A 128 3.21 26.57 -2.71
C LEU A 128 2.01 27.36 -3.26
N GLY A 129 0.78 26.96 -2.92
CA GLY A 129 -0.46 27.53 -3.46
C GLY A 129 -1.40 28.09 -2.39
N ARG A 130 -0.91 28.91 -1.45
CA ARG A 130 -1.75 29.82 -0.64
C ARG A 130 -0.98 31.09 -0.27
N GLY A 131 -1.43 32.22 -0.81
CA GLY A 131 -1.03 33.58 -0.41
C GLY A 131 -0.21 34.30 -1.45
#